data_AF-A0A7W8ED80-F1
#
_entry.id   AF-A0A7W8ED80-F1
#
_cell.length_a   1.000
_cell.length_b   1.000
_cell.length_c   1.000
_cell.angle_alpha   90.00
_cell.angle_beta   90.00
_cell.angle_gamma   90.00
#
_symmetry.space_group_name_H-M   'P 1'
#
loop_
_entity.id
_entity.type
_entity.pdbx_description
1 polymer ?
#
loop_
_entity_poly.entity_id
_entity_poly.type
_entity_poly.pdbx_seq_one_letter_code
_entity_poly.pdbx_strand_id
1 'polypeptide(L)'
;MSAPAQQTPPPGGHLVDDWTHHHVIFSDPGTEQDAIKKGRHAEWLRIVNDPRYRMQQLRRGAEARQASHFGSDPWNDREHDRGREGKPPAGSEDESIQRDWAVTLGAAGASTAIDTYPAKFTFNVNAAPSCTQDYVIYPVDVAGSTTQANILGVNNLYKTTCTTGTVPNVEFAYEVGTGIVETSPVLSEDGTKVAFVESIQGVLLNTAGSIFHVLTLGTNGNTGCPSSPCNGNASNKPVAPGTLNNAKDVKIQMAPATLIGLGVFGSTDFKSSPFVDYTNDIAYVGDLNGVLHKFTGVFQGTPTEVTTGGWPFIAPVPLLGTAPSFGSPVFDGGASQNIYVASLANGSNAGGQIFCVTTAGVACANANIQAGSSGIQDGPIVDSTTEKVFVANDNGSSNALFQVSTSLASASLLTANMGAAGTDLYDGAFDNAYFASGTNTGNMYFCGGGTLYQVPITSGAMGTTATATTVKLSSGTGAQADCTPLTEVFNPNLTISGTTGHDLLFLGVTNKGVPTGCGGEACIMTFDITSGAVPTAPIATFPLATGTTLLGTSGLVIDNVSTSTGGSQVYFGNQNAGTGVQASQAGLQ
;
A
#
# COMPACT_ATOMS: atom_id res chain seq x y z
N MET A 1 31.07 14.58 -26.15
CA MET A 1 31.32 14.74 -24.71
C MET A 1 30.52 15.94 -24.23
N SER A 2 29.39 15.67 -23.59
CA SER A 2 28.67 16.56 -22.66
C SER A 2 27.59 15.68 -22.04
N ALA A 3 27.86 15.17 -20.84
CA ALA A 3 26.87 14.51 -20.00
C ALA A 3 25.85 15.57 -19.53
N PRO A 4 24.55 15.25 -19.37
CA PRO A 4 23.71 16.07 -18.52
C PRO A 4 24.24 15.90 -17.09
N ALA A 5 24.59 17.03 -16.47
CA ALA A 5 25.07 17.09 -15.11
C ALA A 5 24.00 16.54 -14.16
N GLN A 6 24.41 15.55 -13.39
CA GLN A 6 23.71 15.09 -12.19
C GLN A 6 23.65 16.28 -11.24
N GLN A 7 22.52 17.01 -11.25
CA GLN A 7 22.23 17.91 -10.15
C GLN A 7 22.02 17.03 -8.93
N THR A 8 22.91 17.15 -7.95
CA THR A 8 22.65 16.68 -6.59
C THR A 8 21.30 17.26 -6.16
N PRO A 9 20.29 16.42 -5.86
CA PRO A 9 18.97 16.90 -5.53
C PRO A 9 18.99 17.67 -4.19
N PRO A 10 18.13 18.68 -4.01
CA PRO A 10 18.02 19.37 -2.74
C PRO A 10 17.56 18.41 -1.63
N PRO A 11 17.97 18.61 -0.36
CA PRO A 11 17.54 17.75 0.73
C PRO A 11 16.02 17.82 0.93
N GLY A 12 15.32 16.68 0.87
CA GLY A 12 13.96 16.52 1.43
C GLY A 12 12.77 16.75 0.49
N GLY A 13 12.86 16.39 -0.80
CA GLY A 13 11.73 16.51 -1.74
C GLY A 13 11.17 15.19 -2.29
N HIS A 14 11.84 14.05 -2.11
CA HIS A 14 11.40 12.77 -2.67
C HIS A 14 10.29 12.17 -1.82
N LEU A 15 9.41 11.40 -2.45
CA LEU A 15 8.35 10.68 -1.77
C LEU A 15 8.16 9.31 -2.40
N VAL A 16 8.23 8.28 -1.57
CA VAL A 16 7.80 6.93 -1.91
C VAL A 16 6.38 6.75 -1.40
N ASP A 17 5.55 6.02 -2.16
CA ASP A 17 4.33 5.39 -1.67
C ASP A 17 4.25 3.92 -2.08
N ASP A 18 4.00 3.06 -1.11
CA ASP A 18 3.94 1.61 -1.23
C ASP A 18 3.15 1.03 -0.03
N TRP A 19 2.90 -0.28 -0.04
CA TRP A 19 2.05 -0.96 0.94
C TRP A 19 2.37 -0.64 2.41
N THR A 20 3.64 -0.45 2.74
CA THR A 20 4.08 -0.22 4.13
C THR A 20 3.56 1.10 4.70
N HIS A 21 3.23 2.08 3.84
CA HIS A 21 2.65 3.37 4.24
C HIS A 21 1.16 3.27 4.59
N HIS A 22 0.53 2.13 4.28
CA HIS A 22 -0.83 1.80 4.69
C HIS A 22 -0.84 1.00 6.00
N HIS A 23 0.29 0.40 6.39
CA HIS A 23 0.39 -0.56 7.49
C HIS A 23 1.23 -0.06 8.67
N VAL A 24 2.12 0.91 8.49
CA VAL A 24 2.66 1.72 9.59
C VAL A 24 2.16 3.14 9.42
N ILE A 25 1.50 3.62 10.46
CA ILE A 25 0.92 4.95 10.49
C ILE A 25 1.37 5.70 11.74
N PHE A 26 1.25 7.02 11.67
CA PHE A 26 1.61 7.90 12.78
C PHE A 26 0.49 8.90 13.02
N SER A 27 -0.29 8.70 14.07
CA SER A 27 -1.18 9.78 14.55
C SER A 27 -0.36 10.95 15.14
N ASP A 28 -0.99 12.06 15.50
CA ASP A 28 -0.28 13.24 16.05
C ASP A 28 0.53 12.87 17.32
N PRO A 29 1.89 12.91 17.27
CA PRO A 29 2.73 12.62 18.42
C PRO A 29 2.73 13.73 19.48
N GLY A 30 2.08 14.85 19.19
CA GLY A 30 2.04 16.06 19.98
C GLY A 30 3.32 16.88 19.85
N THR A 31 3.41 17.95 20.65
CA THR A 31 4.57 18.84 20.64
C THR A 31 5.77 18.23 21.37
N GLU A 32 6.99 18.61 20.96
CA GLU A 32 8.22 18.25 21.66
C GLU A 32 8.17 18.64 23.15
N GLN A 33 7.65 19.84 23.43
CA GLN A 33 7.55 20.35 24.80
C GLN A 33 6.65 19.47 25.67
N ASP A 34 5.53 18.99 25.13
CA ASP A 34 4.64 18.10 25.86
C ASP A 34 5.23 16.70 26.00
N ALA A 35 5.99 16.22 25.00
CA ALA A 35 6.75 14.99 25.10
C ALA A 35 7.81 15.07 26.22
N ILE A 36 8.53 16.19 26.34
CA ILE A 36 9.50 16.44 27.42
C ILE A 36 8.80 16.45 28.78
N LYS A 37 7.69 17.19 28.92
CA LYS A 37 6.90 17.24 30.18
C LYS A 37 6.40 15.86 30.60
N LYS A 38 6.05 15.00 29.64
CA LYS A 38 5.56 13.63 29.86
C LYS A 38 6.67 12.58 29.94
N GLY A 39 7.95 12.96 29.81
CA GLY A 39 9.08 12.02 29.83
C GLY A 39 9.18 11.10 28.62
N ARG A 40 8.51 11.43 27.50
CA ARG A 40 8.48 10.65 26.25
C ARG A 40 9.33 11.27 25.12
N HIS A 41 10.31 12.12 25.44
CA HIS A 41 11.09 12.84 24.41
C HIS A 41 11.86 11.90 23.47
N ALA A 42 12.43 10.81 23.97
CA ALA A 42 13.16 9.83 23.14
C ALA A 42 12.23 9.05 22.20
N GLU A 43 10.99 8.79 22.60
CA GLU A 43 9.96 8.20 21.75
C GLU A 43 9.50 9.18 20.68
N TRP A 44 9.18 10.41 21.08
CA TRP A 44 8.83 11.48 20.16
C TRP A 44 9.93 11.70 19.11
N LEU A 45 11.21 11.71 19.53
CA LEU A 45 12.35 11.83 18.61
C LEU A 45 12.46 10.67 17.63
N ARG A 46 12.13 9.44 18.03
CA ARG A 46 12.12 8.30 17.10
C ARG A 46 11.03 8.48 16.06
N ILE A 47 9.80 8.78 16.50
CA ILE A 47 8.66 9.01 15.61
C ILE A 47 8.96 10.13 14.61
N VAL A 48 9.34 11.33 15.05
CA VAL A 48 9.50 12.47 14.13
C VAL A 48 10.71 12.37 13.21
N ASN A 49 11.66 11.49 13.53
CA ASN A 49 12.81 11.20 12.67
C ASN A 49 12.64 9.96 11.81
N ASP A 50 11.57 9.19 12.01
CA ASP A 50 11.25 8.06 11.15
C ASP A 50 11.01 8.56 9.70
N PRO A 51 11.67 7.97 8.69
CA PRO A 51 11.45 8.36 7.30
C PRO A 51 9.98 8.26 6.87
N ARG A 52 9.24 7.26 7.35
CA ARG A 52 7.80 7.07 7.02
C ARG A 52 6.94 8.13 7.68
N TYR A 53 7.26 8.56 8.91
CA TYR A 53 6.59 9.72 9.51
C TYR A 53 6.78 10.96 8.63
N ARG A 54 8.01 11.23 8.19
CA ARG A 54 8.29 12.39 7.32
C ARG A 54 7.58 12.30 5.98
N MET A 55 7.54 11.12 5.37
CA MET A 55 6.79 10.89 4.12
C MET A 55 5.28 11.07 4.32
N GLN A 56 4.72 10.56 5.41
CA GLN A 56 3.32 10.79 5.78
C GLN A 56 3.04 12.28 5.97
N GLN A 57 3.91 13.01 6.69
CA GLN A 57 3.79 14.46 6.86
C GLN A 57 3.99 15.24 5.55
N LEU A 58 4.76 14.73 4.57
CA LEU A 58 4.88 15.38 3.26
C LEU A 58 3.61 15.19 2.44
N ARG A 59 3.01 13.99 2.45
CA ARG A 59 1.70 13.75 1.82
C ARG A 59 0.62 14.60 2.45
N ARG A 60 0.61 14.60 3.80
CA ARG A 60 -0.26 15.39 4.66
C ARG A 60 0.20 16.82 4.93
N GLY A 61 1.20 17.36 4.21
CA GLY A 61 1.82 18.66 4.58
C GLY A 61 2.50 19.46 3.46
N ALA A 62 2.67 18.90 2.26
CA ALA A 62 2.67 19.71 1.02
C ALA A 62 1.48 20.70 0.99
N GLU A 63 0.47 20.38 1.80
CA GLU A 63 -0.74 21.02 2.27
C GLU A 63 -0.61 22.38 3.00
N ALA A 64 0.57 22.86 3.41
CA ALA A 64 0.68 24.18 4.08
C ALA A 64 1.64 25.19 3.43
N ARG A 65 2.67 24.72 2.69
CA ARG A 65 3.77 25.61 2.22
C ARG A 65 3.56 26.22 0.85
N GLN A 66 2.69 25.66 0.00
CA GLN A 66 2.42 26.23 -1.33
C GLN A 66 1.32 27.30 -1.32
N ALA A 67 0.42 27.29 -0.33
CA ALA A 67 -0.51 28.40 -0.09
C ALA A 67 0.18 29.69 0.41
N SER A 68 1.40 29.58 0.97
CA SER A 68 2.13 30.73 1.51
C SER A 68 3.04 31.47 0.53
N HIS A 69 3.10 31.09 -0.76
CA HIS A 69 3.97 31.77 -1.74
C HIS A 69 3.27 32.75 -2.71
N PHE A 70 1.95 32.93 -2.61
CA PHE A 70 1.23 34.02 -3.27
C PHE A 70 0.34 34.76 -2.28
N GLY A 71 0.95 35.60 -1.45
CA GLY A 71 0.26 36.44 -0.49
C GLY A 71 0.85 37.85 -0.41
N SER A 72 0.46 38.71 -1.35
CA SER A 72 0.23 40.16 -1.16
C SER A 72 -0.27 40.71 -2.51
N ASP A 73 -1.51 41.18 -2.66
CA ASP A 73 -1.98 42.42 -2.05
C ASP A 73 -3.54 42.47 -1.97
N PRO A 74 -4.18 42.90 -0.86
CA PRO A 74 -5.64 42.84 -0.66
C PRO A 74 -6.41 44.12 -1.06
N TRP A 75 -6.05 44.81 -2.15
CA TRP A 75 -6.68 46.11 -2.49
C TRP A 75 -6.91 46.40 -3.99
N ASN A 76 -7.31 45.43 -4.81
CA ASN A 76 -7.74 45.75 -6.19
C ASN A 76 -8.99 45.04 -6.73
N ASP A 77 -9.87 44.56 -5.85
CA ASP A 77 -11.20 44.08 -6.24
C ASP A 77 -12.22 45.23 -6.24
N ARG A 78 -12.20 46.04 -7.32
CA ARG A 78 -13.31 46.91 -7.72
C ARG A 78 -13.08 47.41 -9.13
N GLU A 79 -13.49 46.59 -10.10
CA GLU A 79 -14.04 46.96 -11.42
C GLU A 79 -13.75 45.83 -12.40
N HIS A 80 -14.68 44.88 -12.54
CA HIS A 80 -15.06 44.27 -13.82
C HIS A 80 -16.20 43.27 -13.60
N ASP A 81 -17.30 43.74 -13.02
CA ASP A 81 -18.55 42.98 -13.01
C ASP A 81 -19.67 43.82 -13.60
N ARG A 82 -19.70 43.89 -14.93
CA ARG A 82 -20.89 44.21 -15.74
C ARG A 82 -20.78 43.58 -17.12
N GLY A 83 -21.50 42.47 -17.29
CA GLY A 83 -22.14 42.16 -18.56
C GLY A 83 -21.73 40.83 -19.19
N ARG A 84 -22.48 39.77 -18.90
CA ARG A 84 -23.09 38.88 -19.90
C ARG A 84 -24.08 37.93 -19.24
N GLU A 85 -25.36 38.24 -19.41
CA GLU A 85 -26.41 37.23 -19.35
C GLU A 85 -26.18 36.20 -20.47
N GLY A 86 -26.04 34.93 -20.08
CA GLY A 86 -25.94 33.77 -20.96
C GLY A 86 -26.57 32.57 -20.27
N LYS A 87 -27.46 31.88 -21.00
CA LYS A 87 -28.33 30.78 -20.58
C LYS A 87 -27.60 29.63 -19.84
N PRO A 88 -28.28 28.87 -18.96
CA PRO A 88 -27.67 27.74 -18.25
C PRO A 88 -27.28 26.63 -19.23
N PRO A 89 -26.10 26.00 -19.11
CA PRO A 89 -25.82 24.75 -19.80
C PRO A 89 -26.70 23.64 -19.20
N ALA A 90 -27.22 22.81 -20.08
CA ALA A 90 -27.92 21.57 -19.75
C ALA A 90 -26.91 20.43 -19.58
N GLY A 91 -27.16 19.54 -18.61
CA GLY A 91 -26.46 18.28 -18.42
C GLY A 91 -25.41 18.34 -17.32
N SER A 92 -25.66 17.64 -16.21
CA SER A 92 -24.64 17.28 -15.22
C SER A 92 -23.58 16.43 -15.92
N GLU A 93 -22.38 16.97 -16.10
CA GLU A 93 -21.21 16.12 -16.33
C GLU A 93 -20.98 15.32 -15.05
N ASP A 94 -20.87 14.01 -15.19
CA ASP A 94 -20.68 13.07 -14.09
C ASP A 94 -19.28 13.31 -13.51
N GLU A 95 -19.19 13.82 -12.27
CA GLU A 95 -17.95 13.94 -11.51
C GLU A 95 -17.37 12.52 -11.32
N SER A 96 -16.54 12.08 -12.27
CA SER A 96 -16.10 10.68 -12.36
C SER A 96 -14.59 10.62 -12.48
N ILE A 97 -13.97 9.73 -11.71
CA ILE A 97 -12.57 9.39 -11.91
C ILE A 97 -12.41 8.83 -13.32
N GLN A 98 -11.45 9.34 -14.09
CA GLN A 98 -11.27 8.96 -15.49
C GLN A 98 -9.99 8.15 -15.66
N ARG A 99 -10.06 7.08 -16.46
CA ARG A 99 -8.87 6.31 -16.83
C ARG A 99 -8.00 7.18 -17.73
N ASP A 100 -6.80 7.51 -17.26
CA ASP A 100 -5.83 8.18 -18.09
C ASP A 100 -5.17 7.20 -19.04
N TRP A 101 -4.75 6.05 -18.52
CA TRP A 101 -4.15 4.97 -19.27
C TRP A 101 -4.19 3.62 -18.55
N ALA A 102 -3.87 2.56 -19.29
CA ALA A 102 -3.62 1.22 -18.76
C ALA A 102 -2.45 0.57 -19.54
N VAL A 103 -1.62 -0.20 -18.84
CA VAL A 103 -0.53 -1.01 -19.42
C VAL A 103 -0.80 -2.49 -19.15
N THR A 104 -0.61 -3.36 -20.13
CA THR A 104 -0.73 -4.82 -19.91
C THR A 104 0.41 -5.31 -19.02
N LEU A 105 0.08 -6.10 -17.99
CA LEU A 105 1.06 -6.73 -17.11
C LEU A 105 1.49 -8.12 -17.58
N GLY A 106 0.79 -8.69 -18.56
CA GLY A 106 1.16 -9.98 -19.15
C GLY A 106 0.04 -10.62 -19.95
N ALA A 107 0.20 -11.93 -20.21
CA ALA A 107 -0.86 -12.74 -20.81
C ALA A 107 -2.09 -12.83 -19.89
N ALA A 108 -3.20 -13.39 -20.41
CA ALA A 108 -4.41 -13.60 -19.62
C ALA A 108 -4.10 -14.36 -18.32
N GLY A 109 -4.47 -13.77 -17.18
CA GLY A 109 -4.16 -14.28 -15.84
C GLY A 109 -3.01 -13.58 -15.13
N ALA A 110 -2.27 -12.69 -15.80
CA ALA A 110 -1.23 -11.85 -15.18
C ALA A 110 -1.80 -10.54 -14.65
N SER A 111 -1.58 -10.25 -13.37
CA SER A 111 -1.98 -9.01 -12.70
C SER A 111 -1.07 -8.66 -11.52
N THR A 112 -1.29 -7.51 -10.91
CA THR A 112 -0.98 -7.30 -9.51
C THR A 112 -2.09 -7.94 -8.67
N ALA A 113 -1.74 -8.73 -7.64
CA ALA A 113 -2.69 -9.44 -6.79
C ALA A 113 -3.56 -8.49 -5.94
N ILE A 114 -4.69 -9.00 -5.42
CA ILE A 114 -5.73 -8.21 -4.73
C ILE A 114 -5.26 -7.51 -3.45
N ASP A 115 -4.42 -8.16 -2.67
CA ASP A 115 -3.78 -7.74 -1.41
C ASP A 115 -2.41 -7.09 -1.62
N THR A 116 -2.02 -6.91 -2.87
CA THR A 116 -0.72 -6.34 -3.24
C THR A 116 -0.89 -4.91 -3.70
N TYR A 117 0.09 -4.05 -3.40
CA TYR A 117 0.10 -2.66 -3.83
C TYR A 117 1.19 -2.42 -4.88
N PRO A 118 0.95 -1.59 -5.91
CA PRO A 118 2.05 -1.02 -6.68
C PRO A 118 2.90 -0.10 -5.79
N ALA A 119 4.10 0.25 -6.24
CA ALA A 119 4.95 1.22 -5.55
C ALA A 119 5.19 2.45 -6.43
N LYS A 120 4.85 3.65 -5.94
CA LYS A 120 5.01 4.94 -6.62
C LYS A 120 6.21 5.68 -6.05
N PHE A 121 7.03 6.22 -6.94
CA PHE A 121 8.06 7.19 -6.61
C PHE A 121 7.71 8.55 -7.20
N THR A 122 7.79 9.59 -6.37
CA THR A 122 7.67 10.99 -6.74
C THR A 122 8.99 11.68 -6.45
N PHE A 123 9.64 12.19 -7.49
CA PHE A 123 10.98 12.76 -7.39
C PHE A 123 11.00 14.06 -6.60
N ASN A 124 10.01 14.93 -6.78
CA ASN A 124 9.95 16.16 -6.00
C ASN A 124 8.51 16.58 -5.73
N VAL A 125 8.05 16.37 -4.50
CA VAL A 125 6.70 16.74 -4.06
C VAL A 125 6.45 18.25 -4.07
N ASN A 126 7.50 19.06 -4.10
CA ASN A 126 7.40 20.52 -4.13
C ASN A 126 7.50 21.10 -5.54
N ALA A 127 7.64 20.27 -6.57
CA ALA A 127 7.73 20.70 -7.96
C ALA A 127 6.52 20.22 -8.78
N ALA A 128 6.43 20.69 -10.02
CA ALA A 128 5.48 20.12 -10.98
C ALA A 128 5.81 18.63 -11.22
N PRO A 129 4.79 17.80 -11.52
CA PRO A 129 4.98 16.37 -11.78
C PRO A 129 6.03 16.10 -12.88
N SER A 130 6.91 15.12 -12.64
CA SER A 130 8.06 14.84 -13.49
C SER A 130 7.78 13.69 -14.46
N CYS A 131 7.79 13.98 -15.76
CA CYS A 131 7.53 12.98 -16.80
C CYS A 131 8.60 11.89 -16.92
N THR A 132 9.83 12.15 -16.46
CA THR A 132 10.94 11.20 -16.60
C THR A 132 11.40 10.59 -15.28
N GLN A 133 11.15 11.26 -14.16
CA GLN A 133 11.66 10.84 -12.85
C GLN A 133 10.57 10.27 -11.94
N ASP A 134 9.30 10.62 -12.17
CA ASP A 134 8.20 9.98 -11.46
C ASP A 134 7.85 8.67 -12.17
N TYR A 135 7.76 7.59 -11.39
CA TYR A 135 7.47 6.26 -11.94
C TYR A 135 6.68 5.43 -10.94
N VAL A 136 5.98 4.42 -11.45
CA VAL A 136 5.27 3.42 -10.65
C VAL A 136 5.75 2.02 -11.05
N ILE A 137 5.88 1.14 -10.06
CA ILE A 137 6.26 -0.26 -10.22
C ILE A 137 5.04 -1.13 -9.93
N TYR A 138 4.72 -2.02 -10.85
CA TYR A 138 3.72 -3.07 -10.68
C TYR A 138 4.44 -4.41 -10.51
N PRO A 139 4.22 -5.12 -9.38
CA PRO A 139 4.55 -6.53 -9.30
C PRO A 139 3.54 -7.34 -10.13
N VAL A 140 4.00 -8.48 -10.66
CA VAL A 140 3.17 -9.34 -11.50
C VAL A 140 3.14 -10.76 -10.93
N ASP A 141 1.94 -11.25 -10.65
CA ASP A 141 1.60 -12.54 -10.04
C ASP A 141 1.80 -13.77 -10.96
N VAL A 142 2.61 -13.63 -12.02
CA VAL A 142 2.94 -14.73 -12.94
C VAL A 142 4.45 -14.94 -13.04
N ALA A 143 4.80 -16.17 -13.40
CA ALA A 143 6.19 -16.59 -13.48
C ALA A 143 6.94 -15.80 -14.56
N GLY A 144 8.13 -15.32 -14.23
CA GLY A 144 9.01 -14.67 -15.19
C GLY A 144 9.49 -15.65 -16.27
N SER A 145 9.61 -15.16 -17.50
CA SER A 145 10.18 -15.88 -18.64
C SER A 145 10.67 -14.90 -19.69
N THR A 146 11.33 -15.40 -20.75
CA THR A 146 11.80 -14.55 -21.87
C THR A 146 10.68 -13.80 -22.60
N THR A 147 9.41 -14.11 -22.31
CA THR A 147 8.21 -13.47 -22.87
C THR A 147 7.22 -13.00 -21.80
N GLN A 148 7.63 -12.92 -20.53
CA GLN A 148 6.78 -12.46 -19.42
C GLN A 148 7.63 -11.81 -18.32
N ALA A 149 7.42 -10.52 -18.10
CA ALA A 149 7.99 -9.80 -16.96
C ALA A 149 7.28 -10.21 -15.67
N ASN A 150 8.01 -10.26 -14.56
CA ASN A 150 7.42 -10.39 -13.23
C ASN A 150 7.55 -9.10 -12.39
N ILE A 151 8.28 -8.10 -12.91
CA ILE A 151 8.36 -6.73 -12.39
C ILE A 151 8.31 -5.75 -13.56
N LEU A 152 7.38 -4.78 -13.53
CA LEU A 152 7.22 -3.79 -14.59
C LEU A 152 7.19 -2.38 -14.03
N GLY A 153 7.99 -1.48 -14.60
CA GLY A 153 8.07 -0.07 -14.22
C GLY A 153 7.61 0.85 -15.34
N VAL A 154 6.85 1.87 -14.96
CA VAL A 154 6.23 2.82 -15.89
C VAL A 154 6.58 4.24 -15.47
N ASN A 155 6.94 5.11 -16.42
CA ASN A 155 7.07 6.56 -16.22
C ASN A 155 6.18 7.33 -17.22
N ASN A 156 6.38 8.64 -17.35
CA ASN A 156 5.58 9.51 -18.22
C ASN A 156 4.09 9.46 -17.86
N LEU A 157 3.80 9.51 -16.56
CA LEU A 157 2.52 9.12 -15.96
C LEU A 157 1.40 10.14 -16.24
N TYR A 158 1.71 11.43 -16.15
CA TYR A 158 0.73 12.50 -16.09
C TYR A 158 0.18 12.88 -17.47
N LYS A 159 -0.98 12.36 -17.87
CA LYS A 159 -1.54 12.57 -19.22
C LYS A 159 -1.70 14.03 -19.64
N THR A 160 -2.03 14.92 -18.71
CA THR A 160 -2.23 16.35 -18.99
C THR A 160 -0.91 17.12 -19.10
N THR A 161 0.12 16.73 -18.33
CA THR A 161 1.41 17.42 -18.27
C THR A 161 2.45 16.81 -19.23
N CYS A 162 2.46 15.49 -19.33
CA CYS A 162 3.41 14.69 -20.10
C CYS A 162 2.95 14.48 -21.53
N THR A 163 2.90 15.57 -22.30
CA THR A 163 2.35 15.57 -23.68
C THR A 163 3.35 15.13 -24.75
N THR A 164 4.57 14.78 -24.37
CA THR A 164 5.62 14.32 -25.31
C THR A 164 5.90 12.83 -25.10
N GLY A 165 6.07 12.08 -26.19
CA GLY A 165 6.30 10.63 -26.14
C GLY A 165 5.03 9.80 -25.90
N THR A 166 5.21 8.54 -25.51
CA THR A 166 4.11 7.61 -25.21
C THR A 166 3.66 7.81 -23.76
N VAL A 167 2.36 8.03 -23.56
CA VAL A 167 1.75 8.13 -22.22
C VAL A 167 0.94 6.87 -21.94
N PRO A 168 1.34 6.06 -20.95
CA PRO A 168 2.59 6.14 -20.23
C PRO A 168 3.70 5.42 -21.01
N ASN A 169 4.92 5.49 -20.53
CA ASN A 169 6.04 4.76 -21.12
C ASN A 169 6.50 3.64 -20.18
N VAL A 170 6.65 2.42 -20.72
CA VAL A 170 7.27 1.31 -19.98
C VAL A 170 8.76 1.58 -19.92
N GLU A 171 9.23 2.02 -18.76
CA GLU A 171 10.63 2.38 -18.52
C GLU A 171 11.49 1.13 -18.35
N PHE A 172 10.93 0.08 -17.74
CA PHE A 172 11.55 -1.22 -17.65
C PHE A 172 10.52 -2.34 -17.52
N ALA A 173 10.90 -3.52 -18.00
CA ALA A 173 10.19 -4.77 -17.81
C ALA A 173 11.23 -5.86 -17.56
N TYR A 174 11.29 -6.38 -16.33
CA TYR A 174 12.31 -7.34 -15.91
C TYR A 174 11.73 -8.73 -15.69
N GLU A 175 12.51 -9.74 -16.08
CA GLU A 175 12.35 -11.13 -15.66
C GLU A 175 13.40 -11.41 -14.56
N VAL A 176 13.00 -11.30 -13.29
CA VAL A 176 13.94 -11.47 -12.16
C VAL A 176 14.15 -12.92 -11.76
N GLY A 177 13.39 -13.85 -12.34
CA GLY A 177 13.50 -15.29 -12.09
C GLY A 177 12.32 -16.05 -12.72
N THR A 178 12.17 -17.32 -12.33
CA THR A 178 11.11 -18.22 -12.84
C THR A 178 9.94 -18.36 -11.87
N GLY A 179 9.97 -17.65 -10.75
CA GLY A 179 8.90 -17.59 -9.76
C GLY A 179 7.94 -16.43 -10.02
N ILE A 180 6.88 -16.41 -9.22
CA ILE A 180 5.83 -15.39 -9.26
C ILE A 180 6.18 -14.26 -8.27
N VAL A 181 5.81 -13.01 -8.58
CA VAL A 181 5.91 -11.90 -7.64
C VAL A 181 4.50 -11.49 -7.22
N GLU A 182 4.00 -12.15 -6.17
CA GLU A 182 2.70 -11.90 -5.56
C GLU A 182 2.83 -11.05 -4.27
N THR A 183 3.91 -10.27 -4.17
CA THR A 183 4.18 -9.41 -3.01
C THR A 183 4.34 -7.95 -3.42
N SER A 184 4.03 -7.05 -2.49
CA SER A 184 4.12 -5.61 -2.70
C SER A 184 5.59 -5.16 -2.69
N PRO A 185 6.09 -4.51 -3.75
CA PRO A 185 7.42 -3.94 -3.75
C PRO A 185 7.54 -2.79 -2.73
N VAL A 186 8.73 -2.65 -2.16
CA VAL A 186 9.12 -1.51 -1.32
C VAL A 186 10.27 -0.78 -1.95
N LEU A 187 10.15 0.54 -2.10
CA LEU A 187 11.17 1.37 -2.75
C LEU A 187 12.18 1.90 -1.74
N SER A 188 13.42 2.13 -2.19
CA SER A 188 14.37 2.95 -1.45
C SER A 188 13.95 4.41 -1.43
N GLU A 189 14.33 5.18 -0.40
CA GLU A 189 13.99 6.60 -0.27
C GLU A 189 14.46 7.46 -1.45
N ASP A 190 15.52 7.02 -2.15
CA ASP A 190 16.07 7.69 -3.33
C ASP A 190 15.46 7.21 -4.66
N GLY A 191 14.57 6.22 -4.64
CA GLY A 191 13.92 5.65 -5.83
C GLY A 191 14.86 4.86 -6.74
N THR A 192 16.07 4.50 -6.29
CA THR A 192 17.03 3.79 -7.14
C THR A 192 16.95 2.27 -7.01
N LYS A 193 16.32 1.77 -5.95
CA LYS A 193 16.21 0.33 -5.66
C LYS A 193 14.78 -0.04 -5.25
N VAL A 194 14.46 -1.31 -5.46
CA VAL A 194 13.19 -1.92 -5.05
C VAL A 194 13.46 -3.28 -4.41
N ALA A 195 12.83 -3.55 -3.28
CA ALA A 195 12.84 -4.84 -2.60
C ALA A 195 11.48 -5.53 -2.71
N PHE A 196 11.47 -6.83 -2.96
CA PHE A 196 10.25 -7.65 -3.09
C PHE A 196 10.63 -9.13 -2.93
N VAL A 197 9.62 -10.01 -2.84
CA VAL A 197 9.82 -11.45 -2.72
C VAL A 197 9.30 -12.16 -3.98
N GLU A 198 10.13 -13.03 -4.54
CA GLU A 198 9.76 -13.97 -5.59
C GLU A 198 9.48 -15.34 -4.98
N SER A 199 8.34 -15.92 -5.33
CA SER A 199 7.91 -17.24 -4.89
C SER A 199 8.15 -18.27 -5.98
N ILE A 200 9.06 -19.21 -5.76
CA ILE A 200 9.34 -20.29 -6.71
C ILE A 200 8.36 -21.43 -6.47
N GLN A 201 7.52 -21.73 -7.48
CA GLN A 201 6.62 -22.87 -7.42
C GLN A 201 7.36 -24.18 -7.75
N GLY A 202 7.25 -25.18 -6.86
CA GLY A 202 7.76 -26.52 -7.10
C GLY A 202 7.10 -27.57 -6.21
N VAL A 203 6.68 -28.70 -6.80
CA VAL A 203 5.89 -29.78 -6.17
C VAL A 203 6.72 -30.64 -5.19
N LEU A 204 8.02 -30.36 -5.03
CA LEU A 204 8.88 -31.06 -4.08
C LEU A 204 9.35 -30.07 -3.01
N LEU A 205 8.79 -30.24 -1.81
CA LEU A 205 8.94 -29.47 -0.55
C LEU A 205 10.39 -29.26 -0.05
N ASN A 206 11.41 -29.63 -0.84
CA ASN A 206 12.82 -29.66 -0.44
C ASN A 206 13.78 -28.91 -1.37
N THR A 207 13.31 -28.30 -2.47
CA THR A 207 14.20 -27.57 -3.42
C THR A 207 13.63 -26.25 -3.93
N ALA A 208 12.34 -26.00 -3.76
CA ALA A 208 11.71 -24.72 -4.10
C ALA A 208 11.63 -23.85 -2.84
N GLY A 209 12.13 -22.63 -2.90
CA GLY A 209 11.87 -21.66 -1.86
C GLY A 209 11.85 -20.23 -2.37
N SER A 210 11.42 -19.30 -1.53
CA SER A 210 11.30 -17.89 -1.89
C SER A 210 12.64 -17.19 -1.91
N ILE A 211 12.74 -16.22 -2.81
CA ILE A 211 13.91 -15.37 -3.00
C ILE A 211 13.54 -13.96 -2.58
N PHE A 212 14.30 -13.39 -1.65
CA PHE A 212 14.26 -11.97 -1.37
C PHE A 212 15.14 -11.23 -2.39
N HIS A 213 14.55 -10.32 -3.13
CA HIS A 213 15.22 -9.52 -4.15
C HIS A 213 15.50 -8.11 -3.61
N VAL A 214 16.67 -7.59 -3.98
CA VAL A 214 16.93 -6.15 -3.98
C VAL A 214 17.45 -5.79 -5.37
N LEU A 215 16.56 -5.20 -6.16
CA LEU A 215 16.81 -4.78 -7.53
C LEU A 215 17.20 -3.30 -7.56
N THR A 216 18.41 -3.01 -8.02
CA THR A 216 18.81 -1.67 -8.48
C THR A 216 18.29 -1.45 -9.89
N LEU A 217 17.50 -0.38 -10.07
CA LEU A 217 16.87 -0.06 -11.34
C LEU A 217 17.91 0.40 -12.36
N GLY A 218 17.82 -0.11 -13.59
CA GLY A 218 18.72 0.27 -14.68
C GLY A 218 18.47 1.70 -15.15
N THR A 219 19.53 2.49 -15.34
CA THR A 219 19.46 3.90 -15.75
C THR A 219 19.67 4.14 -17.24
N ASN A 220 19.96 3.08 -18.02
CA ASN A 220 20.13 3.19 -19.46
C ASN A 220 18.82 3.49 -20.22
N GLY A 221 17.68 3.41 -19.52
CA GLY A 221 16.35 3.39 -20.14
C GLY A 221 16.28 2.30 -21.22
N ASN A 222 15.61 2.60 -22.33
CA ASN A 222 15.43 1.65 -23.43
C ASN A 222 16.31 1.91 -24.66
N THR A 223 17.34 2.75 -24.57
CA THR A 223 18.22 3.10 -25.72
C THR A 223 19.71 3.05 -25.35
N GLY A 224 20.59 2.96 -26.35
CA GLY A 224 22.04 3.11 -26.14
C GLY A 224 22.81 1.87 -25.66
N CYS A 225 22.16 0.69 -25.57
CA CYS A 225 22.80 -0.61 -25.33
C CYS A 225 22.96 -1.41 -26.65
N PRO A 226 23.76 -2.50 -26.66
CA PRO A 226 23.98 -3.34 -27.85
C PRO A 226 22.70 -3.93 -28.48
N SER A 227 21.63 -4.10 -27.68
CA SER A 227 20.32 -4.58 -28.13
C SER A 227 19.19 -3.84 -27.39
N SER A 228 18.60 -2.84 -28.04
CA SER A 228 17.45 -2.09 -27.52
C SER A 228 16.14 -2.88 -27.72
N PRO A 229 15.19 -2.85 -26.76
CA PRO A 229 15.18 -2.08 -25.51
C PRO A 229 16.10 -2.66 -24.42
N CYS A 230 16.87 -1.81 -23.74
CA CYS A 230 17.88 -2.25 -22.77
C CYS A 230 17.26 -2.81 -21.48
N ASN A 231 16.23 -2.13 -20.97
CA ASN A 231 15.56 -2.49 -19.73
C ASN A 231 14.26 -3.27 -19.97
N GLY A 232 13.94 -3.62 -21.22
CA GLY A 232 12.63 -4.13 -21.63
C GLY A 232 11.59 -3.00 -21.76
N ASN A 233 10.66 -3.15 -22.71
CA ASN A 233 9.68 -2.10 -23.03
C ASN A 233 8.22 -2.57 -23.09
N ALA A 234 7.95 -3.80 -22.68
CA ALA A 234 6.62 -4.38 -22.56
C ALA A 234 6.67 -5.59 -21.65
N SER A 235 5.53 -5.95 -21.04
CA SER A 235 5.40 -7.17 -20.23
C SER A 235 5.81 -8.43 -21.00
N ASN A 236 5.57 -8.48 -22.31
CA ASN A 236 5.94 -9.62 -23.15
C ASN A 236 7.32 -9.52 -23.83
N LYS A 237 8.10 -8.48 -23.49
CA LYS A 237 9.48 -8.27 -23.94
C LYS A 237 10.38 -7.91 -22.76
N PRO A 238 10.45 -8.79 -21.74
CA PRO A 238 11.28 -8.52 -20.57
C PRO A 238 12.76 -8.70 -20.88
N VAL A 239 13.60 -8.23 -19.96
CA VAL A 239 15.05 -8.47 -19.96
C VAL A 239 15.49 -8.90 -18.56
N ALA A 240 16.39 -9.87 -18.45
CA ALA A 240 17.02 -10.19 -17.18
C ALA A 240 17.97 -9.06 -16.72
N PRO A 241 17.85 -8.54 -15.48
CA PRO A 241 18.74 -7.52 -14.94
C PRO A 241 20.23 -7.89 -15.08
N GLY A 242 21.06 -6.95 -15.53
CA GLY A 242 22.51 -7.11 -15.63
C GLY A 242 23.02 -7.85 -16.88
N THR A 243 22.13 -8.37 -17.75
CA THR A 243 22.56 -9.08 -18.97
C THR A 243 22.89 -8.11 -20.11
N LEU A 244 22.05 -7.10 -20.31
CA LEU A 244 22.12 -6.12 -21.42
C LEU A 244 21.95 -4.67 -20.94
N ASN A 245 21.76 -4.50 -19.63
CA ASN A 245 21.55 -3.24 -18.96
C ASN A 245 22.43 -3.15 -17.71
N ASN A 246 22.41 -1.98 -17.07
CA ASN A 246 23.10 -1.72 -15.83
C ASN A 246 22.21 -1.92 -14.60
N ALA A 247 21.02 -2.53 -14.74
CA ALA A 247 20.26 -2.98 -13.59
C ALA A 247 21.03 -4.08 -12.87
N LYS A 248 20.84 -4.20 -11.55
CA LYS A 248 21.51 -5.20 -10.74
C LYS A 248 20.53 -5.80 -9.76
N ASP A 249 20.38 -7.11 -9.79
CA ASP A 249 19.53 -7.83 -8.86
C ASP A 249 20.36 -8.64 -7.87
N VAL A 250 20.19 -8.37 -6.58
CA VAL A 250 20.74 -9.20 -5.50
C VAL A 250 19.64 -10.16 -5.05
N LYS A 251 19.87 -11.46 -5.32
CA LYS A 251 18.94 -12.55 -5.03
C LYS A 251 19.39 -13.29 -3.79
N ILE A 252 18.55 -13.36 -2.76
CA ILE A 252 18.83 -14.10 -1.53
C ILE A 252 17.79 -15.20 -1.39
N GLN A 253 18.22 -16.45 -1.54
CA GLN A 253 17.39 -17.59 -1.16
C GLN A 253 17.14 -17.53 0.34
N MET A 254 15.89 -17.41 0.74
CA MET A 254 15.51 -17.37 2.15
C MET A 254 15.85 -18.71 2.82
N ALA A 255 16.47 -18.66 4.00
CA ALA A 255 16.95 -19.83 4.69
C ALA A 255 15.80 -20.76 5.11
N PRO A 256 15.93 -22.10 4.91
CA PRO A 256 14.88 -23.02 5.31
C PRO A 256 14.76 -23.09 6.85
N ALA A 257 13.55 -23.30 7.36
CA ALA A 257 13.37 -23.64 8.77
C ALA A 257 13.64 -25.12 9.02
N THR A 258 14.34 -25.39 10.14
CA THR A 258 14.47 -26.74 10.69
C THR A 258 13.49 -26.88 11.84
N LEU A 259 12.37 -27.56 11.61
CA LEU A 259 11.46 -27.94 12.70
C LEU A 259 12.04 -29.18 13.39
N ILE A 260 11.96 -29.21 14.72
CA ILE A 260 12.44 -30.36 15.50
C ILE A 260 11.52 -31.56 15.19
N GLY A 261 12.00 -32.51 14.39
CA GLY A 261 11.31 -33.79 14.11
C GLY A 261 10.52 -33.87 12.81
N LEU A 262 10.44 -32.80 12.03
CA LEU A 262 9.97 -32.82 10.63
C LEU A 262 11.14 -32.32 9.77
N GLY A 263 11.41 -32.97 8.63
CA GLY A 263 12.59 -32.66 7.81
C GLY A 263 12.68 -31.19 7.37
N VAL A 264 13.82 -30.80 6.78
CA VAL A 264 14.02 -29.46 6.22
C VAL A 264 12.93 -29.15 5.19
N PHE A 265 12.15 -28.10 5.44
CA PHE A 265 11.19 -27.54 4.47
C PHE A 265 11.81 -26.30 3.81
N GLY A 266 11.64 -26.14 2.49
CA GLY A 266 11.93 -24.86 1.84
C GLY A 266 11.00 -23.76 2.38
N SER A 267 11.46 -22.51 2.46
CA SER A 267 10.55 -21.39 2.73
C SER A 267 9.69 -21.18 1.49
N THR A 268 8.38 -21.36 1.59
CA THR A 268 7.47 -21.00 0.50
C THR A 268 6.70 -19.79 0.99
N ASP A 269 6.99 -18.62 0.48
CA ASP A 269 6.14 -17.44 0.64
C ASP A 269 5.21 -17.35 -0.58
N PHE A 270 3.99 -16.87 -0.41
CA PHE A 270 3.12 -16.45 -1.52
C PHE A 270 2.47 -15.08 -1.26
N LYS A 271 2.60 -14.48 -0.06
CA LYS A 271 1.79 -13.30 0.34
C LYS A 271 2.45 -12.39 1.39
N SER A 272 3.71 -12.60 1.77
CA SER A 272 4.41 -11.73 2.72
C SER A 272 5.24 -10.66 2.01
N SER A 273 4.67 -9.47 1.88
CA SER A 273 5.43 -8.31 1.39
C SER A 273 6.56 -7.92 2.36
N PRO A 274 7.75 -7.55 1.87
CA PRO A 274 8.84 -7.15 2.75
C PRO A 274 8.52 -5.83 3.44
N PHE A 275 8.81 -5.74 4.74
CA PHE A 275 8.75 -4.47 5.47
C PHE A 275 10.15 -3.95 5.73
N VAL A 276 10.47 -2.79 5.17
CA VAL A 276 11.78 -2.15 5.32
C VAL A 276 11.75 -1.11 6.43
N ASP A 277 12.61 -1.29 7.43
CA ASP A 277 13.06 -0.28 8.37
C ASP A 277 14.21 0.51 7.73
N TYR A 278 13.88 1.68 7.18
CA TYR A 278 14.84 2.56 6.52
C TYR A 278 15.94 3.06 7.46
N THR A 279 15.62 3.24 8.75
CA THR A 279 16.56 3.80 9.73
C THR A 279 17.74 2.88 9.97
N ASN A 280 17.48 1.57 10.06
CA ASN A 280 18.51 0.56 10.31
C ASN A 280 18.95 -0.22 9.07
N ASP A 281 18.37 0.07 7.90
CA ASP A 281 18.60 -0.63 6.63
C ASP A 281 18.34 -2.14 6.74
N ILE A 282 17.19 -2.47 7.34
CA ILE A 282 16.74 -3.85 7.65
C ILE A 282 15.41 -4.13 6.97
N ALA A 283 15.21 -5.36 6.48
CA ALA A 283 13.91 -5.85 6.03
C ALA A 283 13.46 -7.06 6.84
N TYR A 284 12.15 -7.18 7.03
CA TYR A 284 11.49 -8.34 7.62
C TYR A 284 10.52 -8.97 6.62
N VAL A 285 10.48 -10.30 6.56
CA VAL A 285 9.62 -11.08 5.64
C VAL A 285 9.12 -12.33 6.36
N GLY A 286 7.81 -12.58 6.38
CA GLY A 286 7.21 -13.82 6.84
C GLY A 286 7.24 -14.93 5.78
N ASP A 287 7.04 -16.18 6.17
CA ASP A 287 6.83 -17.30 5.24
C ASP A 287 5.65 -18.19 5.65
N LEU A 288 5.25 -19.10 4.76
CA LEU A 288 4.10 -19.99 5.05
C LEU A 288 4.38 -21.05 6.11
N ASN A 289 5.63 -21.19 6.57
CA ASN A 289 6.02 -22.10 7.62
C ASN A 289 6.06 -21.44 9.01
N GLY A 290 5.62 -20.18 9.12
CA GLY A 290 5.64 -19.44 10.39
C GLY A 290 7.02 -18.95 10.77
N VAL A 291 7.84 -18.66 9.77
CA VAL A 291 9.20 -18.15 9.93
C VAL A 291 9.18 -16.67 9.60
N LEU A 292 9.78 -15.86 10.48
CA LEU A 292 10.03 -14.46 10.23
C LEU A 292 11.53 -14.27 9.96
N HIS A 293 11.84 -13.86 8.75
CA HIS A 293 13.18 -13.62 8.25
C HIS A 293 13.59 -12.17 8.47
N LYS A 294 14.90 -11.96 8.57
CA LYS A 294 15.52 -10.64 8.72
C LYS A 294 16.66 -10.50 7.73
N PHE A 295 16.70 -9.37 7.03
CA PHE A 295 17.76 -9.00 6.10
C PHE A 295 18.40 -7.68 6.53
N THR A 296 19.70 -7.54 6.33
CA THR A 296 20.45 -6.30 6.60
C THR A 296 21.12 -5.79 5.33
N GLY A 297 21.41 -4.50 5.27
CA GLY A 297 22.10 -3.91 4.13
C GLY A 297 21.21 -3.78 2.90
N VAL A 298 19.89 -3.62 3.11
CA VAL A 298 18.85 -3.74 2.08
C VAL A 298 19.03 -2.72 0.96
N PHE A 299 19.13 -1.43 1.28
CA PHE A 299 19.26 -0.36 0.29
C PHE A 299 20.58 0.41 0.37
N GLN A 300 21.22 0.42 1.55
CA GLN A 300 22.45 1.18 1.81
C GLN A 300 23.70 0.27 1.91
N GLY A 301 23.51 -1.03 2.11
CA GLY A 301 24.58 -2.03 2.24
C GLY A 301 24.62 -3.09 1.13
N THR A 302 25.12 -4.27 1.52
CA THR A 302 25.00 -5.49 0.70
C THR A 302 23.92 -6.37 1.32
N PRO A 303 22.79 -6.58 0.63
CA PRO A 303 21.69 -7.37 1.16
C PRO A 303 22.16 -8.76 1.60
N THR A 304 21.89 -9.11 2.86
CA THR A 304 22.27 -10.39 3.47
C THR A 304 21.21 -10.83 4.48
N GLU A 305 20.82 -12.11 4.45
CA GLU A 305 19.94 -12.70 5.47
C GLU A 305 20.69 -12.95 6.79
N VAL A 306 20.05 -12.61 7.91
CA VAL A 306 20.57 -12.86 9.25
C VAL A 306 20.10 -14.25 9.71
N THR A 307 21.06 -15.15 9.92
CA THR A 307 20.81 -16.56 10.30
C THR A 307 21.39 -16.92 11.68
N THR A 308 21.70 -15.91 12.49
CA THR A 308 22.26 -16.08 13.84
C THR A 308 21.56 -15.15 14.84
N GLY A 309 21.75 -15.38 16.14
CA GLY A 309 21.25 -14.48 17.18
C GLY A 309 19.72 -14.41 17.24
N GLY A 310 19.04 -15.56 17.17
CA GLY A 310 17.57 -15.66 17.19
C GLY A 310 16.90 -15.63 15.82
N TRP A 311 17.65 -15.35 14.75
CA TRP A 311 17.12 -15.29 13.40
C TRP A 311 17.49 -16.51 12.53
N PRO A 312 16.62 -16.94 11.61
CA PRO A 312 15.24 -16.49 11.47
C PRO A 312 14.39 -16.90 12.69
N PHE A 313 13.41 -16.07 13.06
CA PHE A 313 12.51 -16.38 14.15
C PHE A 313 11.49 -17.41 13.69
N ILE A 314 11.19 -18.40 14.52
CA ILE A 314 10.20 -19.44 14.21
C ILE A 314 9.06 -19.34 15.22
N ALA A 315 7.83 -19.28 14.72
CA ALA A 315 6.63 -19.30 15.54
C ALA A 315 6.63 -20.53 16.47
N PRO A 316 6.26 -20.39 17.76
CA PRO A 316 6.08 -21.54 18.63
C PRO A 316 4.95 -22.43 18.09
N VAL A 317 5.30 -23.60 17.54
CA VAL A 317 4.31 -24.57 17.02
C VAL A 317 3.75 -25.37 18.20
N PRO A 318 2.41 -25.55 18.34
CA PRO A 318 1.87 -26.57 19.23
C PRO A 318 2.35 -27.94 18.75
N LEU A 319 2.87 -28.77 19.66
CA LEU A 319 3.54 -30.08 19.43
C LEU A 319 2.84 -31.10 18.50
N LEU A 320 1.65 -30.81 17.96
CA LEU A 320 0.83 -31.68 17.10
C LEU A 320 0.07 -30.92 15.96
N GLY A 321 0.46 -29.70 15.57
CA GLY A 321 -0.24 -28.89 14.57
C GLY A 321 0.64 -28.35 13.43
N THR A 322 0.03 -27.92 12.32
CA THR A 322 0.68 -27.12 11.27
C THR A 322 1.16 -25.80 11.87
N ALA A 323 2.38 -25.37 11.57
CA ALA A 323 2.86 -24.05 11.98
C ALA A 323 1.93 -22.96 11.38
N PRO A 324 1.63 -21.88 12.13
CA PRO A 324 0.88 -20.77 11.55
C PRO A 324 1.71 -20.16 10.43
N SER A 325 1.10 -19.88 9.27
CA SER A 325 1.78 -19.13 8.21
C SER A 325 1.90 -17.66 8.59
N PHE A 326 2.99 -17.00 8.26
CA PHE A 326 3.15 -15.56 8.48
C PHE A 326 2.91 -14.76 7.20
N GLY A 327 2.06 -13.74 7.32
CA GLY A 327 1.86 -12.73 6.28
C GLY A 327 2.88 -11.59 6.39
N SER A 328 2.56 -10.47 5.76
CA SER A 328 3.40 -9.27 5.74
C SER A 328 3.65 -8.73 7.17
N PRO A 329 4.91 -8.63 7.63
CA PRO A 329 5.22 -8.13 8.97
C PRO A 329 5.26 -6.59 9.02
N VAL A 330 5.15 -6.01 10.21
CA VAL A 330 5.27 -4.55 10.41
C VAL A 330 6.17 -4.28 11.60
N PHE A 331 7.23 -3.51 11.37
CA PHE A 331 8.10 -3.05 12.44
C PHE A 331 7.60 -1.70 12.98
N ASP A 332 7.44 -1.63 14.29
CA ASP A 332 7.07 -0.41 14.99
C ASP A 332 8.30 0.38 15.43
N GLY A 333 8.55 1.51 14.76
CA GLY A 333 9.61 2.48 15.13
C GLY A 333 9.24 3.38 16.31
N GLY A 334 8.03 3.23 16.87
CA GLY A 334 7.52 3.90 18.05
C GLY A 334 8.13 3.38 19.34
N ALA A 335 7.40 3.44 20.45
CA ALA A 335 7.88 3.00 21.75
C ALA A 335 8.27 1.51 21.78
N SER A 336 7.51 0.62 21.12
CA SER A 336 7.69 -0.82 21.30
C SER A 336 8.97 -1.39 20.69
N GLN A 337 9.43 -0.87 19.54
CA GLN A 337 10.59 -1.40 18.80
C GLN A 337 10.45 -2.90 18.48
N ASN A 338 9.22 -3.37 18.27
CA ASN A 338 8.93 -4.77 17.97
C ASN A 338 8.38 -4.94 16.56
N ILE A 339 8.40 -6.17 16.08
CA ILE A 339 7.85 -6.60 14.81
C ILE A 339 6.53 -7.34 15.10
N TYR A 340 5.46 -6.91 14.45
CA TYR A 340 4.15 -7.54 14.50
C TYR A 340 3.91 -8.30 13.20
N VAL A 341 3.42 -9.53 13.30
CA VAL A 341 3.10 -10.34 12.12
C VAL A 341 1.85 -11.15 12.38
N ALA A 342 0.95 -11.19 11.40
CA ALA A 342 -0.32 -11.89 11.49
C ALA A 342 -0.21 -13.32 10.94
N SER A 343 -0.98 -14.24 11.51
CA SER A 343 -1.14 -15.57 10.92
C SER A 343 -2.00 -15.48 9.66
N LEU A 344 -1.44 -15.84 8.51
CA LEU A 344 -2.06 -15.65 7.20
C LEU A 344 -3.24 -16.62 6.97
N ALA A 345 -4.29 -16.16 6.27
CA ALA A 345 -5.30 -17.03 5.68
C ALA A 345 -4.71 -17.86 4.52
N ASN A 346 -4.63 -19.18 4.68
CA ASN A 346 -4.07 -20.08 3.68
C ASN A 346 -4.87 -21.40 3.54
N GLY A 347 -6.15 -21.39 3.93
CA GLY A 347 -7.04 -22.56 3.91
C GLY A 347 -6.71 -23.66 4.94
N SER A 348 -5.65 -23.50 5.75
CA SER A 348 -5.22 -24.48 6.76
C SER A 348 -4.98 -23.91 8.16
N ASN A 349 -4.88 -22.59 8.31
CA ASN A 349 -4.79 -21.92 9.62
C ASN A 349 -6.17 -21.71 10.24
N ALA A 350 -6.38 -22.27 11.44
CA ALA A 350 -7.53 -21.97 12.29
C ALA A 350 -7.12 -20.99 13.40
N GLY A 351 -7.92 -19.94 13.61
CA GLY A 351 -7.83 -19.04 14.78
C GLY A 351 -6.84 -17.88 14.65
N GLY A 352 -7.03 -16.99 13.67
CA GLY A 352 -6.18 -15.83 13.37
C GLY A 352 -5.52 -15.17 14.58
N GLN A 353 -4.20 -15.03 14.54
CA GLN A 353 -3.38 -14.53 15.64
C GLN A 353 -2.46 -13.41 15.16
N ILE A 354 -2.17 -12.48 16.07
CA ILE A 354 -1.10 -11.49 15.93
C ILE A 354 0.07 -11.98 16.78
N PHE A 355 1.26 -12.07 16.21
CA PHE A 355 2.50 -12.39 16.89
C PHE A 355 3.33 -11.12 17.11
N CYS A 356 4.11 -11.11 18.19
CA CYS A 356 5.07 -10.05 18.49
C CYS A 356 6.48 -10.65 18.64
N VAL A 357 7.43 -10.08 17.91
CA VAL A 357 8.83 -10.48 17.88
C VAL A 357 9.70 -9.27 18.16
N THR A 358 10.67 -9.41 19.04
CA THR A 358 11.65 -8.35 19.32
C THR A 358 12.70 -8.28 18.20
N THR A 359 13.40 -7.15 18.07
CA THR A 359 14.53 -7.00 17.12
C THR A 359 15.69 -7.99 17.33
N ALA A 360 15.74 -8.64 18.50
CA ALA A 360 16.66 -9.71 18.85
C ALA A 360 16.23 -11.10 18.36
N GLY A 361 15.14 -11.23 17.59
CA GLY A 361 14.68 -12.51 17.04
C GLY A 361 14.09 -13.45 18.10
N VAL A 362 13.49 -12.90 19.15
CA VAL A 362 12.78 -13.68 20.18
C VAL A 362 11.38 -13.13 20.38
N ALA A 363 10.45 -13.99 20.79
CA ALA A 363 9.08 -13.60 21.07
C ALA A 363 9.01 -12.52 22.18
N CYS A 364 8.05 -11.61 22.05
CA CYS A 364 7.74 -10.64 23.10
C CYS A 364 7.18 -11.34 24.36
N ALA A 365 7.07 -10.60 25.47
CA ALA A 365 6.53 -11.11 26.73
C ALA A 365 5.15 -11.76 26.56
N ASN A 366 4.26 -11.12 25.80
CA ASN A 366 3.09 -11.77 25.22
C ASN A 366 3.43 -12.10 23.76
N ALA A 367 3.70 -13.37 23.49
CA ALA A 367 4.21 -13.80 22.18
C ALA A 367 3.16 -13.68 21.05
N ASN A 368 1.88 -13.84 21.40
CA ASN A 368 0.78 -13.71 20.47
C ASN A 368 -0.55 -13.41 21.20
N ILE A 369 -1.54 -12.99 20.42
CA ILE A 369 -2.93 -12.85 20.83
C ILE A 369 -3.86 -13.32 19.70
N GLN A 370 -4.97 -13.97 20.05
CA GLN A 370 -5.99 -14.33 19.07
C GLN A 370 -6.81 -13.09 18.68
N ALA A 371 -6.87 -12.82 17.38
CA ALA A 371 -7.58 -11.72 16.75
C ALA A 371 -8.37 -12.23 15.53
N GLY A 372 -9.17 -13.27 15.77
CA GLY A 372 -10.12 -13.82 14.81
C GLY A 372 -10.28 -15.34 14.89
N SER A 373 -11.12 -15.87 14.00
CA SER A 373 -11.45 -17.30 13.95
C SER A 373 -10.90 -18.01 12.70
N SER A 374 -10.69 -17.29 11.60
CA SER A 374 -9.91 -17.72 10.43
C SER A 374 -8.55 -17.02 10.35
N GLY A 375 -7.72 -17.36 9.38
CA GLY A 375 -6.47 -16.62 9.15
C GLY A 375 -6.73 -15.17 8.71
N ILE A 376 -5.78 -14.29 8.95
CA ILE A 376 -5.85 -12.87 8.61
C ILE A 376 -5.32 -12.69 7.19
N GLN A 377 -6.00 -11.89 6.36
CA GLN A 377 -5.59 -11.71 4.96
C GLN A 377 -4.40 -10.77 4.82
N ASP A 378 -4.46 -9.61 5.47
CA ASP A 378 -3.44 -8.56 5.37
C ASP A 378 -2.47 -8.53 6.57
N GLY A 379 -1.40 -7.74 6.43
CA GLY A 379 -0.51 -7.45 7.54
C GLY A 379 -1.22 -6.63 8.61
N PRO A 380 -0.72 -6.58 9.86
CA PRO A 380 -1.30 -5.71 10.87
C PRO A 380 -1.04 -4.23 10.54
N ILE A 381 -2.01 -3.36 10.81
CA ILE A 381 -1.75 -1.90 10.84
C ILE A 381 -1.24 -1.54 12.23
N VAL A 382 -0.10 -0.85 12.31
CA VAL A 382 0.50 -0.38 13.55
C VAL A 382 0.55 1.14 13.57
N ASP A 383 -0.07 1.74 14.58
CA ASP A 383 0.11 3.16 14.89
C ASP A 383 1.23 3.33 15.92
N SER A 384 2.40 3.74 15.43
CA SER A 384 3.61 3.93 16.22
C SER A 384 3.52 5.10 17.20
N THR A 385 2.53 5.98 17.06
CA THR A 385 2.30 7.09 18.00
C THR A 385 1.43 6.67 19.18
N THR A 386 0.37 5.89 18.92
CA THR A 386 -0.57 5.45 19.97
C THR A 386 -0.29 4.06 20.53
N GLU A 387 0.70 3.36 19.97
CA GLU A 387 1.11 2.01 20.39
C GLU A 387 -0.03 1.00 20.26
N LYS A 388 -0.74 1.08 19.12
CA LYS A 388 -1.89 0.23 18.80
C LYS A 388 -1.64 -0.58 17.54
N VAL A 389 -2.16 -1.81 17.58
CA VAL A 389 -2.15 -2.75 16.46
C VAL A 389 -3.60 -3.04 16.08
N PHE A 390 -3.90 -2.96 14.79
CA PHE A 390 -5.22 -3.18 14.21
C PHE A 390 -5.15 -4.31 13.19
N VAL A 391 -6.16 -5.18 13.17
CA VAL A 391 -6.35 -6.20 12.12
C VAL A 391 -7.84 -6.36 11.83
N ALA A 392 -8.19 -6.55 10.55
CA ALA A 392 -9.53 -6.96 10.15
C ALA A 392 -9.58 -8.49 9.99
N ASN A 393 -10.56 -9.13 10.63
CA ASN A 393 -10.78 -10.58 10.53
C ASN A 393 -12.21 -10.94 10.96
N ASP A 394 -12.63 -12.18 10.78
CA ASP A 394 -13.88 -12.67 11.35
C ASP A 394 -13.71 -13.12 12.81
N ASN A 395 -14.76 -13.01 13.62
CA ASN A 395 -14.81 -13.51 15.00
C ASN A 395 -15.62 -14.82 15.15
N GLY A 396 -15.85 -15.54 14.05
CA GLY A 396 -16.65 -16.75 13.96
C GLY A 396 -18.15 -16.53 13.70
N SER A 397 -18.65 -15.31 13.91
CA SER A 397 -20.06 -14.95 13.65
C SER A 397 -20.22 -13.67 12.83
N SER A 398 -19.27 -12.76 12.97
CA SER A 398 -19.22 -11.46 12.31
C SER A 398 -17.83 -11.21 11.75
N ASN A 399 -17.77 -10.48 10.64
CA ASN A 399 -16.59 -9.71 10.31
C ASN A 399 -16.31 -8.73 11.45
N ALA A 400 -15.06 -8.40 11.72
CA ALA A 400 -14.70 -7.54 12.84
C ALA A 400 -13.35 -6.83 12.64
N LEU A 401 -13.26 -5.64 13.21
CA LEU A 401 -11.98 -5.00 13.50
C LEU A 401 -11.55 -5.41 14.90
N PHE A 402 -10.28 -5.77 15.04
CA PHE A 402 -9.63 -5.98 16.33
C PHE A 402 -8.59 -4.89 16.54
N GLN A 403 -8.56 -4.33 17.74
CA GLN A 403 -7.51 -3.43 18.19
C GLN A 403 -6.88 -3.98 19.46
N VAL A 404 -5.56 -3.97 19.56
CA VAL A 404 -4.82 -4.33 20.77
C VAL A 404 -3.66 -3.37 20.98
N SER A 405 -3.16 -3.23 22.20
CA SER A 405 -1.88 -2.51 22.41
C SER A 405 -0.70 -3.31 21.85
N THR A 406 0.41 -2.63 21.55
CA THR A 406 1.70 -3.23 21.15
C THR A 406 2.24 -4.24 22.17
N SER A 407 1.78 -4.19 23.43
CA SER A 407 2.09 -5.23 24.43
C SER A 407 1.40 -6.57 24.21
N LEU A 408 0.43 -6.65 23.30
CA LEU A 408 -0.48 -7.78 23.07
C LEU A 408 -1.22 -8.27 24.33
N ALA A 409 -1.39 -7.41 25.34
CA ALA A 409 -2.11 -7.78 26.55
C ALA A 409 -3.61 -8.00 26.25
N SER A 410 -4.16 -9.15 26.65
CA SER A 410 -5.57 -9.50 26.38
C SER A 410 -6.57 -8.50 26.96
N ALA A 411 -6.22 -7.83 28.07
CA ALA A 411 -7.05 -6.77 28.66
C ALA A 411 -7.17 -5.51 27.78
N SER A 412 -6.31 -5.37 26.76
CA SER A 412 -6.34 -4.27 25.80
C SER A 412 -6.99 -4.64 24.46
N LEU A 413 -7.44 -5.89 24.30
CA LEU A 413 -8.11 -6.33 23.08
C LEU A 413 -9.53 -5.76 23.03
N LEU A 414 -9.79 -4.99 21.98
CA LEU A 414 -11.09 -4.47 21.62
C LEU A 414 -11.56 -5.19 20.36
N THR A 415 -12.89 -5.32 20.19
CA THR A 415 -13.50 -5.89 18.99
C THR A 415 -14.71 -5.06 18.56
N ALA A 416 -14.74 -4.67 17.29
CA ALA A 416 -15.83 -3.91 16.68
C ALA A 416 -16.41 -4.73 15.51
N ASN A 417 -17.66 -5.19 15.64
CA ASN A 417 -18.29 -6.10 14.67
C ASN A 417 -18.80 -5.36 13.43
N MET A 418 -18.62 -5.92 12.24
CA MET A 418 -18.82 -5.32 10.92
C MET A 418 -19.66 -6.22 10.00
N GLY A 419 -20.87 -6.59 10.46
CA GLY A 419 -21.78 -7.44 9.68
C GLY A 419 -21.52 -8.94 9.84
N ALA A 420 -22.12 -9.75 8.96
CA ALA A 420 -22.00 -11.20 9.02
C ALA A 420 -20.63 -11.68 8.53
N ALA A 421 -20.13 -12.78 9.09
CA ALA A 421 -18.90 -13.43 8.63
C ALA A 421 -19.08 -14.11 7.25
N GLY A 422 -17.97 -14.48 6.62
CA GLY A 422 -17.94 -15.30 5.39
C GLY A 422 -17.48 -14.59 4.12
N THR A 423 -16.80 -13.45 4.27
CA THR A 423 -16.10 -12.73 3.19
C THR A 423 -14.65 -12.53 3.56
N ASP A 424 -13.78 -12.38 2.57
CA ASP A 424 -12.42 -11.93 2.82
C ASP A 424 -12.47 -10.47 3.31
N LEU A 425 -11.66 -10.17 4.33
CA LEU A 425 -11.53 -8.83 4.88
C LEU A 425 -10.12 -8.34 4.64
N TYR A 426 -10.04 -7.17 4.02
CA TYR A 426 -8.80 -6.46 3.80
C TYR A 426 -8.77 -5.22 4.69
N ASP A 427 -7.59 -4.63 4.77
CA ASP A 427 -7.32 -3.50 5.64
C ASP A 427 -8.17 -2.26 5.32
N GLY A 428 -8.53 -1.60 6.41
CA GLY A 428 -9.27 -0.35 6.40
C GLY A 428 -8.37 0.88 6.26
N ALA A 429 -8.98 2.06 6.22
CA ALA A 429 -8.25 3.32 6.22
C ALA A 429 -8.79 4.27 7.28
N PHE A 430 -7.90 5.04 7.91
CA PHE A 430 -8.26 6.08 8.87
C PHE A 430 -8.57 7.39 8.13
N ASP A 431 -9.47 8.20 8.68
CA ASP A 431 -9.67 9.57 8.20
C ASP A 431 -8.51 10.51 8.57
N ASN A 432 -8.43 11.63 7.87
CA ASN A 432 -7.48 12.69 8.15
C ASN A 432 -7.63 13.26 9.57
N ALA A 433 -8.83 13.24 10.14
CA ALA A 433 -9.07 13.71 11.51
C ALA A 433 -8.29 12.88 12.54
N TYR A 434 -8.17 11.56 12.34
CA TYR A 434 -7.35 10.71 13.20
C TYR A 434 -5.88 11.14 13.23
N PHE A 435 -5.33 11.51 12.08
CA PHE A 435 -3.94 11.93 11.94
C PHE A 435 -3.68 13.36 12.39
N ALA A 436 -4.63 14.27 12.12
CA ALA A 436 -4.48 15.71 12.34
C ALA A 436 -4.92 16.16 13.73
N SER A 437 -5.71 15.35 14.45
CA SER A 437 -6.17 15.72 15.78
C SER A 437 -5.07 15.48 16.81
N GLY A 438 -4.72 16.51 17.60
CA GLY A 438 -3.82 16.37 18.76
C GLY A 438 -4.37 15.49 19.90
N THR A 439 -5.48 14.79 19.65
CA THR A 439 -6.09 13.81 20.54
C THR A 439 -6.23 12.44 19.88
N ASN A 440 -5.74 12.22 18.66
CA ASN A 440 -5.85 10.94 17.95
C ASN A 440 -7.30 10.41 17.91
N THR A 441 -8.22 11.31 17.56
CA THR A 441 -9.67 11.09 17.46
C THR A 441 -10.10 11.29 16.02
N GLY A 442 -10.90 10.37 15.50
CA GLY A 442 -11.33 10.34 14.10
C GLY A 442 -12.15 9.08 13.86
N ASN A 443 -12.04 8.52 12.67
CA ASN A 443 -12.72 7.29 12.29
C ASN A 443 -11.80 6.40 11.47
N MET A 444 -12.08 5.11 11.51
CA MET A 444 -11.52 4.13 10.59
C MET A 444 -12.64 3.47 9.80
N TYR A 445 -12.44 3.31 8.50
CA TYR A 445 -13.41 2.78 7.57
C TYR A 445 -12.99 1.38 7.10
N PHE A 446 -13.97 0.51 6.91
CA PHE A 446 -13.78 -0.86 6.47
C PHE A 446 -14.87 -1.28 5.51
N CYS A 447 -14.56 -2.19 4.60
CA CYS A 447 -15.59 -2.91 3.89
C CYS A 447 -15.65 -4.38 4.33
N GLY A 448 -16.85 -4.85 4.65
CA GLY A 448 -17.12 -6.27 4.90
C GLY A 448 -18.43 -6.68 4.25
N GLY A 449 -18.47 -7.82 3.57
CA GLY A 449 -19.72 -8.31 2.96
C GLY A 449 -20.36 -7.33 1.97
N GLY A 450 -19.57 -6.55 1.23
CA GLY A 450 -20.06 -5.54 0.29
C GLY A 450 -20.76 -4.36 0.95
N THR A 451 -20.45 -4.06 2.21
CA THR A 451 -20.99 -2.94 2.99
C THR A 451 -19.86 -2.13 3.60
N LEU A 452 -19.96 -0.79 3.54
CA LEU A 452 -19.03 0.12 4.20
C LEU A 452 -19.39 0.28 5.69
N TYR A 453 -18.40 0.17 6.55
CA TYR A 453 -18.50 0.36 7.99
C TYR A 453 -17.58 1.50 8.42
N GLN A 454 -18.00 2.22 9.46
CA GLN A 454 -17.23 3.25 10.12
C GLN A 454 -17.06 2.86 11.58
N VAL A 455 -15.83 2.89 12.08
CA VAL A 455 -15.52 2.67 13.50
C VAL A 455 -14.95 3.98 14.05
N PRO A 456 -15.66 4.67 14.96
CA PRO A 456 -15.13 5.88 15.58
C PRO A 456 -13.94 5.53 16.47
N ILE A 457 -12.94 6.40 16.48
CA ILE A 457 -11.75 6.29 17.33
C ILE A 457 -11.68 7.53 18.20
N THR A 458 -11.52 7.34 19.51
CA THR A 458 -11.40 8.41 20.49
C THR A 458 -10.13 8.19 21.28
N SER A 459 -9.18 9.14 21.23
CA SER A 459 -7.92 9.00 21.96
C SER A 459 -7.15 7.71 21.64
N GLY A 460 -7.13 7.34 20.35
CA GLY A 460 -6.48 6.11 19.87
C GLY A 460 -7.20 4.82 20.26
N ALA A 461 -8.38 4.87 20.87
CA ALA A 461 -9.18 3.70 21.21
C ALA A 461 -10.43 3.63 20.33
N MET A 462 -10.62 2.50 19.66
CA MET A 462 -11.79 2.27 18.83
C MET A 462 -13.05 2.09 19.69
N GLY A 463 -14.15 2.63 19.18
CA GLY A 463 -15.47 2.48 19.74
C GLY A 463 -16.25 1.34 19.10
N THR A 464 -17.58 1.43 19.19
CA THR A 464 -18.49 0.51 18.53
C THR A 464 -18.72 0.90 17.08
N THR A 465 -18.75 -0.08 16.17
CA THR A 465 -19.03 0.13 14.76
C THR A 465 -20.37 0.86 14.52
N ALA A 466 -20.32 1.89 13.70
CA ALA A 466 -21.48 2.46 13.01
C ALA A 466 -21.57 1.87 11.60
N THR A 467 -22.76 1.43 11.19
CA THR A 467 -22.98 0.89 9.85
C THR A 467 -23.38 2.01 8.90
N ALA A 468 -22.79 2.06 7.70
CA ALA A 468 -23.37 2.80 6.57
C ALA A 468 -24.59 2.05 6.05
N THR A 469 -25.66 2.00 6.85
CA THR A 469 -26.84 1.16 6.60
C THR A 469 -27.53 1.43 5.25
N THR A 470 -27.19 2.53 4.58
CA THR A 470 -27.71 2.91 3.26
C THR A 470 -26.76 2.62 2.10
N VAL A 471 -25.50 2.24 2.34
CA VAL A 471 -24.49 2.02 1.29
C VAL A 471 -24.22 0.53 1.12
N LYS A 472 -25.09 -0.14 0.38
CA LYS A 472 -24.77 -1.45 -0.17
C LYS A 472 -23.84 -1.24 -1.37
N LEU A 473 -22.59 -1.67 -1.24
CA LEU A 473 -21.56 -1.53 -2.29
C LEU A 473 -21.71 -2.65 -3.33
N SER A 474 -21.97 -3.87 -2.89
CA SER A 474 -22.15 -5.03 -3.78
C SER A 474 -23.44 -5.79 -3.45
N SER A 475 -24.09 -6.30 -4.50
CA SER A 475 -25.22 -7.23 -4.40
C SER A 475 -24.79 -8.70 -4.40
N GLY A 476 -23.48 -8.94 -4.51
CA GLY A 476 -22.88 -10.26 -4.41
C GLY A 476 -23.03 -10.91 -3.03
N THR A 477 -22.57 -12.15 -2.93
CA THR A 477 -22.47 -12.92 -1.68
C THR A 477 -21.13 -13.67 -1.67
N GLY A 478 -20.59 -13.92 -0.48
CA GLY A 478 -19.24 -14.48 -0.33
C GLY A 478 -18.22 -13.64 -1.10
N ALA A 479 -17.31 -14.29 -1.82
CA ALA A 479 -16.23 -13.65 -2.57
C ALA A 479 -16.67 -12.59 -3.61
N GLN A 480 -17.92 -12.64 -4.07
CA GLN A 480 -18.48 -11.64 -4.99
C GLN A 480 -18.77 -10.28 -4.32
N ALA A 481 -18.83 -10.27 -2.99
CA ALA A 481 -19.08 -9.07 -2.19
C ALA A 481 -17.79 -8.54 -1.55
N ASP A 482 -16.65 -9.19 -1.77
CA ASP A 482 -15.38 -8.77 -1.22
C ASP A 482 -15.01 -7.39 -1.78
N CYS A 483 -14.45 -6.58 -0.89
CA CYS A 483 -13.85 -5.32 -1.27
C CYS A 483 -12.34 -5.47 -1.35
N THR A 484 -11.68 -4.56 -2.06
CA THR A 484 -10.23 -4.45 -2.03
C THR A 484 -9.79 -3.62 -0.82
N PRO A 485 -8.49 -3.62 -0.46
CA PRO A 485 -7.98 -2.75 0.59
C PRO A 485 -8.39 -1.28 0.38
N LEU A 486 -8.75 -0.61 1.47
CA LEU A 486 -9.17 0.79 1.45
C LEU A 486 -7.95 1.72 1.36
N THR A 487 -8.12 2.89 0.77
CA THR A 487 -7.08 3.93 0.74
C THR A 487 -7.72 5.29 0.97
N GLU A 488 -7.17 6.03 1.94
CA GLU A 488 -7.56 7.41 2.23
C GLU A 488 -6.51 8.39 1.69
N VAL A 489 -6.97 9.55 1.24
CA VAL A 489 -6.13 10.72 1.00
C VAL A 489 -6.90 11.98 1.34
N PHE A 490 -6.26 12.84 2.13
CA PHE A 490 -6.69 14.23 2.24
C PHE A 490 -6.11 15.04 1.07
N ASN A 491 -6.98 15.69 0.30
CA ASN A 491 -6.62 16.55 -0.81
C ASN A 491 -7.03 17.99 -0.51
N PRO A 492 -6.12 18.84 0.01
CA PRO A 492 -6.42 20.25 0.31
C PRO A 492 -6.67 21.12 -0.93
N ASN A 493 -6.33 20.63 -2.13
CA ASN A 493 -6.41 21.39 -3.38
C ASN A 493 -7.66 21.04 -4.20
N LEU A 494 -8.35 19.95 -3.84
CA LEU A 494 -9.57 19.53 -4.50
C LEU A 494 -10.71 20.45 -4.08
N THR A 495 -11.49 20.90 -5.05
CA THR A 495 -12.71 21.67 -4.80
C THR A 495 -13.89 20.88 -5.31
N ILE A 496 -14.80 20.50 -4.42
CA ILE A 496 -16.05 19.80 -4.75
C ILE A 496 -17.19 20.71 -4.31
N SER A 497 -18.14 20.98 -5.22
CA SER A 497 -19.31 21.82 -4.92
C SER A 497 -18.97 23.17 -4.26
N GLY A 498 -17.84 23.78 -4.65
CA GLY A 498 -17.39 25.09 -4.17
C GLY A 498 -16.70 25.10 -2.80
N THR A 499 -16.47 23.93 -2.18
CA THR A 499 -15.66 23.81 -0.95
C THR A 499 -14.31 23.21 -1.30
N THR A 500 -13.22 23.79 -0.82
CA THR A 500 -11.86 23.32 -1.06
C THR A 500 -11.34 22.55 0.15
N GLY A 501 -10.64 21.45 -0.11
CA GLY A 501 -10.07 20.57 0.91
C GLY A 501 -11.02 19.45 1.30
N HIS A 502 -10.71 18.24 0.81
CA HIS A 502 -11.55 17.06 0.98
C HIS A 502 -10.74 15.86 1.42
N ASP A 503 -11.30 15.12 2.37
CA ASP A 503 -10.84 13.80 2.79
C ASP A 503 -11.56 12.73 1.95
N LEU A 504 -10.81 11.98 1.16
CA LEU A 504 -11.34 11.03 0.18
C LEU A 504 -10.98 9.61 0.56
N LEU A 505 -11.98 8.73 0.52
CA LEU A 505 -11.81 7.30 0.69
C LEU A 505 -12.06 6.57 -0.63
N PHE A 506 -11.12 5.72 -1.03
CA PHE A 506 -11.18 4.89 -2.23
C PHE A 506 -11.25 3.42 -1.84
N LEU A 507 -12.11 2.66 -2.52
CA LEU A 507 -12.18 1.21 -2.40
C LEU A 507 -12.76 0.56 -3.65
N GLY A 508 -12.38 -0.68 -3.92
CA GLY A 508 -12.94 -1.51 -4.98
C GLY A 508 -13.93 -2.55 -4.45
N VAL A 509 -14.89 -2.96 -5.27
CA VAL A 509 -15.64 -4.22 -5.12
C VAL A 509 -15.28 -5.19 -6.23
N THR A 510 -15.17 -6.49 -5.91
CA THR A 510 -14.73 -7.52 -6.87
C THR A 510 -15.77 -7.87 -7.93
N ASN A 511 -17.07 -7.67 -7.64
CA ASN A 511 -18.17 -7.87 -8.58
C ASN A 511 -19.47 -7.25 -8.07
N LYS A 512 -20.50 -7.20 -8.92
CA LYS A 512 -21.89 -6.89 -8.55
C LYS A 512 -22.06 -5.53 -7.88
N GLY A 513 -21.25 -4.55 -8.31
CA GLY A 513 -21.31 -3.17 -7.82
C GLY A 513 -22.71 -2.58 -7.98
N VAL A 514 -23.26 -2.10 -6.86
CA VAL A 514 -24.63 -1.57 -6.75
C VAL A 514 -24.73 -0.08 -7.05
N PRO A 515 -23.78 0.78 -6.61
CA PRO A 515 -23.87 2.21 -6.88
C PRO A 515 -24.00 2.55 -8.37
N THR A 516 -24.71 3.64 -8.64
CA THR A 516 -24.88 4.20 -9.98
C THR A 516 -23.50 4.43 -10.62
N GLY A 517 -23.34 3.97 -11.87
CA GLY A 517 -22.07 4.05 -12.60
C GLY A 517 -21.23 2.77 -12.57
N CYS A 518 -21.43 1.88 -11.58
CA CYS A 518 -20.76 0.57 -11.56
C CYS A 518 -21.39 -0.46 -12.51
N GLY A 519 -22.64 -0.25 -12.95
CA GLY A 519 -23.29 -1.09 -13.96
C GLY A 519 -23.50 -2.56 -13.58
N GLY A 520 -23.36 -2.93 -12.30
CA GLY A 520 -23.41 -4.34 -11.85
C GLY A 520 -22.09 -5.11 -11.98
N GLU A 521 -20.98 -4.42 -12.28
CA GLU A 521 -19.65 -5.00 -12.47
C GLU A 521 -18.72 -4.71 -11.28
N ALA A 522 -17.47 -5.18 -11.37
CA ALA A 522 -16.40 -4.73 -10.48
C ALA A 522 -16.16 -3.22 -10.66
N CYS A 523 -15.90 -2.51 -9.57
CA CYS A 523 -15.99 -1.05 -9.58
C CYS A 523 -15.15 -0.45 -8.45
N ILE A 524 -14.42 0.63 -8.74
CA ILE A 524 -13.86 1.50 -7.69
C ILE A 524 -14.90 2.55 -7.33
N MET A 525 -14.99 2.86 -6.05
CA MET A 525 -15.90 3.85 -5.49
C MET A 525 -15.08 4.85 -4.67
N THR A 526 -15.39 6.12 -4.84
CA THR A 526 -14.78 7.21 -4.07
C THR A 526 -15.85 7.86 -3.20
N PHE A 527 -15.53 8.04 -1.93
CA PHE A 527 -16.40 8.70 -0.95
C PHE A 527 -15.69 9.95 -0.45
N ASP A 528 -16.44 11.04 -0.33
CA ASP A 528 -16.02 12.19 0.47
C ASP A 528 -16.39 11.91 1.93
N ILE A 529 -15.37 11.81 2.79
CA ILE A 529 -15.48 11.52 4.21
C ILE A 529 -15.16 12.74 5.09
N THR A 530 -14.97 13.92 4.49
CA THR A 530 -14.57 15.17 5.17
C THR A 530 -15.45 15.52 6.38
N SER A 531 -16.73 15.19 6.31
CA SER A 531 -17.67 15.47 7.40
C SER A 531 -17.43 14.63 8.66
N GLY A 532 -16.70 13.53 8.58
CA GLY A 532 -16.57 12.51 9.63
C GLY A 532 -17.87 11.74 9.90
N ALA A 533 -18.96 12.04 9.21
CA ALA A 533 -20.19 11.26 9.28
C ALA A 533 -20.08 10.00 8.42
N VAL A 534 -20.90 8.99 8.74
CA VAL A 534 -21.01 7.78 7.93
C VAL A 534 -21.43 8.14 6.50
N PRO A 535 -20.64 7.80 5.46
CA PRO A 535 -20.98 8.13 4.09
C PRO A 535 -22.28 7.47 3.64
N THR A 536 -23.05 8.15 2.79
CA THR A 536 -24.38 7.69 2.36
C THR A 536 -24.44 7.31 0.87
N ALA A 537 -23.45 7.72 0.08
CA ALA A 537 -23.24 7.32 -1.31
C ALA A 537 -21.80 7.68 -1.74
N PRO A 538 -21.23 6.99 -2.74
CA PRO A 538 -20.00 7.45 -3.37
C PRO A 538 -20.24 8.74 -4.16
N ILE A 539 -19.25 9.62 -4.17
CA ILE A 539 -19.24 10.84 -5.00
C ILE A 539 -18.81 10.54 -6.44
N ALA A 540 -18.07 9.45 -6.64
CA ALA A 540 -17.65 9.00 -7.96
C ALA A 540 -17.55 7.47 -8.01
N THR A 541 -17.73 6.93 -9.21
CA THR A 541 -17.51 5.50 -9.48
C THR A 541 -16.66 5.32 -10.73
N PHE A 542 -15.92 4.21 -10.77
CA PHE A 542 -15.08 3.83 -11.89
C PHE A 542 -15.30 2.35 -12.19
N PRO A 543 -16.15 2.00 -13.18
CA PRO A 543 -16.37 0.62 -13.55
C PRO A 543 -15.11 0.03 -14.17
N LEU A 544 -14.76 -1.18 -13.72
CA LEU A 544 -13.64 -1.94 -14.25
C LEU A 544 -14.07 -2.75 -15.47
N ALA A 545 -13.15 -2.98 -16.40
CA ALA A 545 -13.43 -3.79 -17.57
C ALA A 545 -13.88 -5.20 -17.18
N THR A 546 -14.82 -5.76 -17.95
CA THR A 546 -15.47 -7.04 -17.65
C THR A 546 -14.52 -8.23 -17.86
N GLY A 547 -14.41 -9.07 -16.84
CA GLY A 547 -13.73 -10.37 -16.89
C GLY A 547 -14.72 -11.51 -16.56
N THR A 548 -14.40 -12.75 -16.92
CA THR A 548 -15.22 -13.92 -16.58
C THR A 548 -14.95 -14.46 -15.17
N THR A 549 -14.07 -13.83 -14.41
CA THR A 549 -13.57 -14.26 -13.09
C THR A 549 -13.79 -13.17 -12.04
N LEU A 550 -13.91 -13.55 -10.76
CA LEU A 550 -14.15 -12.63 -9.63
C LEU A 550 -12.87 -11.84 -9.29
N LEU A 551 -12.56 -10.81 -10.07
CA LEU A 551 -11.29 -10.10 -9.94
C LEU A 551 -11.56 -8.61 -9.70
N GLY A 552 -11.04 -8.08 -8.60
CA GLY A 552 -11.19 -6.67 -8.22
C GLY A 552 -10.03 -5.81 -8.73
N THR A 553 -9.65 -4.83 -7.94
CA THR A 553 -8.34 -4.17 -8.05
C THR A 553 -7.33 -4.79 -7.11
N SER A 554 -6.06 -4.45 -7.29
CA SER A 554 -5.06 -4.52 -6.24
C SER A 554 -5.34 -3.47 -5.15
N GLY A 555 -4.46 -3.35 -4.16
CA GLY A 555 -4.36 -2.15 -3.32
C GLY A 555 -4.09 -0.90 -4.17
N LEU A 556 -4.61 0.25 -3.73
CA LEU A 556 -4.50 1.52 -4.44
C LEU A 556 -3.36 2.35 -3.84
N VAL A 557 -2.55 2.95 -4.69
CA VAL A 557 -1.54 3.95 -4.30
C VAL A 557 -1.92 5.28 -4.92
N ILE A 558 -1.84 6.34 -4.13
CA ILE A 558 -2.19 7.69 -4.55
C ILE A 558 -0.90 8.51 -4.58
N ASP A 559 -0.65 9.23 -5.67
CA ASP A 559 0.53 10.11 -5.69
C ASP A 559 0.31 11.40 -4.88
N ASN A 560 1.26 12.33 -5.00
CA ASN A 560 1.14 13.57 -4.25
C ASN A 560 -0.07 14.38 -4.72
N VAL A 561 -0.62 15.14 -3.78
CA VAL A 561 -1.69 16.07 -4.11
C VAL A 561 -1.08 17.27 -4.82
N SER A 562 -1.32 17.38 -6.13
CA SER A 562 -0.85 18.48 -6.96
C SER A 562 -1.87 19.63 -7.01
N THR A 563 -1.36 20.87 -7.12
CA THR A 563 -2.18 22.03 -7.50
C THR A 563 -2.44 22.09 -9.02
N SER A 564 -1.73 21.28 -9.81
CA SER A 564 -1.92 21.19 -11.26
C SER A 564 -3.09 20.28 -11.59
N THR A 565 -3.97 20.69 -12.51
CA THR A 565 -5.07 19.85 -12.99
C THR A 565 -4.56 18.55 -13.60
N GLY A 566 -5.05 17.42 -13.08
CA GLY A 566 -4.57 16.08 -13.47
C GLY A 566 -3.18 15.72 -12.94
N GLY A 567 -2.68 16.45 -11.94
CA GLY A 567 -1.45 16.10 -11.24
C GLY A 567 -1.66 15.13 -10.07
N SER A 568 -2.89 14.97 -9.57
CA SER A 568 -3.23 13.99 -8.53
C SER A 568 -3.87 12.74 -9.16
N GLN A 569 -3.25 11.59 -8.94
CA GLN A 569 -3.47 10.35 -9.66
C GLN A 569 -3.55 9.16 -8.71
N VAL A 570 -4.28 8.13 -9.15
CA VAL A 570 -4.50 6.88 -8.43
C VAL A 570 -3.98 5.73 -9.28
N TYR A 571 -3.15 4.86 -8.69
CA TYR A 571 -2.48 3.74 -9.35
C TYR A 571 -2.92 2.41 -8.74
N PHE A 572 -3.27 1.44 -9.58
CA PHE A 572 -3.70 0.11 -9.15
C PHE A 572 -3.58 -0.92 -10.28
N GLY A 573 -3.49 -2.20 -9.92
CA GLY A 573 -3.71 -3.31 -10.84
C GLY A 573 -5.20 -3.58 -11.03
N ASN A 574 -5.64 -3.69 -12.28
CA ASN A 574 -6.96 -4.20 -12.63
C ASN A 574 -6.83 -5.69 -12.96
N GLN A 575 -7.27 -6.53 -12.03
CA GLN A 575 -7.14 -7.98 -12.14
C GLN A 575 -8.02 -8.57 -13.24
N ASN A 576 -9.18 -7.97 -13.54
CA ASN A 576 -10.04 -8.43 -14.64
C ASN A 576 -9.36 -8.29 -16.01
N ALA A 577 -8.61 -7.18 -16.20
CA ALA A 577 -7.98 -6.86 -17.46
C ALA A 577 -6.52 -7.31 -17.56
N GLY A 578 -5.90 -7.67 -16.43
CA GLY A 578 -4.46 -7.94 -16.35
C GLY A 578 -3.62 -6.71 -16.70
N THR A 579 -4.00 -5.55 -16.16
CA THR A 579 -3.37 -4.26 -16.47
C THR A 579 -3.02 -3.45 -15.25
N GLY A 580 -1.89 -2.75 -15.26
CA GLY A 580 -1.62 -1.62 -14.36
C GLY A 580 -2.32 -0.37 -14.88
N VAL A 581 -3.03 0.35 -14.03
CA VAL A 581 -3.93 1.44 -14.41
C VAL A 581 -3.56 2.71 -13.64
N GLN A 582 -3.65 3.84 -14.32
CA GLN A 582 -3.76 5.15 -13.68
C GLN A 582 -5.13 5.75 -13.93
N ALA A 583 -5.72 6.30 -12.88
CA ALA A 583 -6.93 7.10 -12.98
C ALA A 583 -6.75 8.47 -12.29
N SER A 584 -7.33 9.50 -12.90
CA SER A 584 -7.16 10.89 -12.48
C SER A 584 -8.25 11.33 -11.51
N GLN A 585 -7.84 12.04 -10.45
CA GLN A 585 -8.76 12.74 -9.55
C GLN A 585 -9.34 14.02 -10.19
N ALA A 586 -8.85 14.45 -11.35
CA ALA A 586 -9.32 15.70 -11.98
C ALA A 586 -10.80 15.69 -12.34
N GLY A 587 -11.40 14.51 -12.54
CA GLY A 587 -12.84 14.41 -12.78
C GLY A 587 -13.69 14.57 -11.53
N LEU A 588 -13.10 14.76 -10.34
CA LEU A 588 -13.79 15.10 -9.10
C LEU A 588 -13.92 16.63 -8.88
N GLN A 589 -13.38 17.46 -9.79
CA GLN A 589 -13.30 18.92 -9.67
C GLN A 589 -14.46 19.66 -10.33
#